data_AF-A0A2J8AI40-F1
#
_entry.id   AF-A0A2J8AI40-F1
#
_cell.length_a   1.000
_cell.length_b   1.000
_cell.length_c   1.000
_cell.angle_alpha   90.00
_cell.angle_beta   90.00
_cell.angle_gamma   90.00
#
_symmetry.space_group_name_H-M   'P 1'
#
loop_
_entity.id
_entity.type
_entity.pdbx_description
1 polymer ?
#
loop_
_entity_poly.entity_id
_entity_poly.type
_entity_poly.pdbx_seq_one_letter_code
_entity_poly.pdbx_strand_id
1 'polypeptide(L)'
;MLHRALPQPGSAAPARRQASRCRPPRQAIIVAHGRDYDSPNTVKLFSPSKINLFLRVTRRREDGYHDLASLFHAIDLGDEMEFTASPYTLQDNLVCSDPTIPSDERNLVIKALNLYRRKTFQTMYFDVKLNKKVPHGAGLGGGSGNAATALFAANKLMGSPASDEEMMEWAGEIGSDISVFFAKGAAYCTGRGEVVEDVAPPVPLDTPILLGLFISPARLITRKPNSWYTHSGLWTEKQ
;
A
#
# COMPACT_ATOMS: atom_id res chain seq x y z
N MET A 1 -38.99 -34.06 56.92
CA MET A 1 -38.73 -32.74 56.31
C MET A 1 -37.40 -32.80 55.58
N LEU A 2 -37.44 -33.08 54.27
CA LEU A 2 -36.27 -33.18 53.40
C LEU A 2 -36.02 -31.81 52.75
N HIS A 3 -35.03 -31.06 53.24
CA HIS A 3 -34.54 -29.87 52.54
C HIS A 3 -33.47 -30.27 51.52
N ARG A 4 -33.81 -30.08 50.25
CA ARG A 4 -33.00 -30.35 49.07
C ARG A 4 -31.95 -29.23 48.91
N ALA A 5 -30.68 -29.57 49.03
CA ALA A 5 -29.57 -28.63 48.79
C ALA A 5 -29.43 -28.35 47.29
N LEU A 6 -29.34 -27.07 46.91
CA LEU A 6 -29.07 -26.61 45.55
C LEU A 6 -27.55 -26.67 45.26
N PRO A 7 -27.13 -27.10 44.05
CA PRO A 7 -25.73 -27.13 43.67
C PRO A 7 -25.19 -25.73 43.36
N GLN A 8 -24.02 -25.40 43.92
CA GLN A 8 -23.26 -24.17 43.62
C GLN A 8 -22.45 -24.38 42.32
N PRO A 9 -22.57 -23.51 41.30
CA PRO A 9 -21.75 -23.60 40.10
C PRO A 9 -20.32 -23.08 40.36
N GLY A 10 -19.34 -23.87 39.92
CA GLY A 10 -17.91 -23.69 40.18
C GLY A 10 -17.29 -22.44 39.56
N SER A 11 -16.25 -21.95 40.23
CA SER A 11 -15.41 -20.83 39.79
C SER A 11 -14.55 -21.23 38.58
N ALA A 12 -14.92 -20.76 37.40
CA ALA A 12 -14.06 -20.80 36.22
C ALA A 12 -12.91 -19.78 36.39
N ALA A 13 -11.67 -20.25 36.34
CA ALA A 13 -10.48 -19.41 36.34
C ALA A 13 -10.44 -18.54 35.06
N PRO A 14 -10.00 -17.27 35.13
CA PRO A 14 -9.96 -16.41 33.96
C PRO A 14 -8.88 -16.87 32.99
N ALA A 15 -9.26 -17.07 31.74
CA ALA A 15 -8.37 -17.41 30.64
C ALA A 15 -7.29 -16.32 30.48
N ARG A 16 -6.04 -16.74 30.62
CA ARG A 16 -4.83 -15.97 30.36
C ARG A 16 -4.85 -15.49 28.90
N ARG A 17 -5.24 -14.24 28.64
CA ARG A 17 -5.02 -13.60 27.34
C ARG A 17 -3.51 -13.54 27.11
N GLN A 18 -3.00 -14.37 26.22
CA GLN A 18 -1.66 -14.22 25.69
C GLN A 18 -1.62 -12.88 24.94
N ALA A 19 -0.95 -11.89 25.54
CA ALA A 19 -0.52 -10.71 24.84
C ALA A 19 0.38 -11.15 23.68
N SER A 20 -0.12 -11.03 22.45
CA SER A 20 0.69 -11.23 21.25
C SER A 20 1.78 -10.17 21.25
N ARG A 21 3.01 -10.64 21.31
CA ARG A 21 4.25 -9.87 21.47
C ARG A 21 4.39 -8.83 20.36
N CYS A 22 4.63 -7.58 20.75
CA CYS A 22 5.20 -6.55 19.88
C CYS A 22 6.51 -7.08 19.26
N ARG A 23 6.67 -6.94 17.94
CA ARG A 23 7.92 -7.19 17.21
C ARG A 23 8.55 -5.86 16.77
N PRO A 24 9.90 -5.78 16.66
CA PRO A 24 10.62 -4.53 16.47
C PRO A 24 10.50 -3.98 15.04
N PRO A 25 10.81 -2.69 14.80
CA PRO A 25 10.66 -2.04 13.51
C PRO A 25 11.93 -2.21 12.67
N ARG A 26 11.78 -2.63 11.41
CA ARG A 26 12.64 -2.28 10.26
C ARG A 26 12.31 -3.21 9.10
N GLN A 27 11.30 -2.82 8.34
CA GLN A 27 10.96 -3.45 7.07
C GLN A 27 9.85 -2.58 6.45
N ALA A 28 9.98 -2.22 5.16
CA ALA A 28 9.01 -1.40 4.40
C ALA A 28 7.56 -1.81 4.64
N ILE A 29 6.58 -0.93 4.45
CA ILE A 29 5.14 -1.25 4.66
C ILE A 29 4.71 -2.49 3.85
N ILE A 30 5.39 -2.76 2.73
CA ILE A 30 5.21 -3.94 1.87
C ILE A 30 5.52 -5.27 2.62
N VAL A 31 5.95 -5.22 3.87
CA VAL A 31 6.42 -6.39 4.61
C VAL A 31 5.28 -7.25 5.12
N ALA A 32 5.20 -8.39 4.42
CA ALA A 32 5.19 -9.73 5.01
C ALA A 32 4.33 -9.90 6.26
N HIS A 33 3.01 -9.80 6.06
CA HIS A 33 2.10 -10.76 6.69
C HIS A 33 2.10 -12.09 5.94
N GLY A 34 3.28 -12.55 5.49
CA GLY A 34 3.48 -13.83 4.85
C GLY A 34 3.24 -14.94 5.87
N ARG A 35 2.01 -15.45 5.94
CA ARG A 35 1.76 -16.75 6.54
C ARG A 35 2.18 -17.84 5.55
N ASP A 36 3.33 -18.45 5.84
CA ASP A 36 3.64 -19.87 5.70
C ASP A 36 3.63 -20.58 4.33
N TYR A 37 3.79 -19.90 3.18
CA TYR A 37 3.99 -20.59 1.89
C TYR A 37 4.86 -19.81 0.88
N ASP A 38 6.10 -19.47 1.26
CA ASP A 38 7.11 -19.08 0.27
C ASP A 38 7.69 -20.38 -0.34
N SER A 39 7.49 -20.58 -1.64
CA SER A 39 8.24 -21.59 -2.41
C SER A 39 9.41 -20.88 -3.09
N PRO A 40 10.44 -21.59 -3.60
CA PRO A 40 11.58 -20.96 -4.27
C PRO A 40 11.17 -20.01 -5.41
N ASN A 41 10.02 -20.25 -6.03
CA ASN A 41 9.54 -19.50 -7.18
C ASN A 41 8.23 -18.74 -6.91
N THR A 42 7.66 -18.81 -5.70
CA THR A 42 6.36 -18.18 -5.38
C THR A 42 6.42 -17.42 -4.07
N VAL A 43 5.90 -16.19 -4.07
CA VAL A 43 5.74 -15.37 -2.86
C VAL A 43 4.29 -14.88 -2.74
N LYS A 44 3.78 -14.91 -1.52
CA LYS A 44 2.49 -14.31 -1.16
C LYS A 44 2.71 -13.08 -0.29
N LEU A 45 2.14 -11.95 -0.71
CA LEU A 45 2.36 -10.65 -0.10
C LEU A 45 1.04 -9.95 0.19
N PHE A 46 1.02 -9.21 1.30
CA PHE A 46 -0.01 -8.24 1.57
C PHE A 46 0.37 -6.92 0.91
N SER A 47 -0.54 -6.36 0.12
CA SER A 47 -0.37 -5.08 -0.54
C SER A 47 -1.12 -4.00 0.25
N PRO A 48 -0.45 -3.23 1.10
CA PRO A 48 -1.07 -2.23 1.96
C PRO A 48 -1.75 -1.12 1.16
N SER A 49 -2.69 -0.43 1.81
CA SER A 49 -3.22 0.87 1.38
C SER A 49 -2.70 1.99 2.26
N LYS A 50 -3.12 3.20 1.92
CA LYS A 50 -2.76 4.40 2.63
C LYS A 50 -3.90 5.36 2.82
N ILE A 51 -3.67 6.29 3.72
CA ILE A 51 -4.42 7.53 3.82
C ILE A 51 -3.47 8.72 3.76
N ASN A 52 -4.01 9.85 3.30
CA ASN A 52 -3.35 11.14 3.45
C ASN A 52 -3.96 11.80 4.69
N LEU A 53 -3.24 11.87 5.80
CA LEU A 53 -3.69 12.59 7.00
C LEU A 53 -3.78 14.10 6.72
N PHE A 54 -2.96 14.57 5.79
CA PHE A 54 -2.97 15.93 5.28
C PHE A 54 -2.59 15.90 3.78
N LEU A 55 -3.17 16.80 2.99
CA LEU A 55 -2.75 17.05 1.61
C LEU A 55 -2.96 18.53 1.28
N ARG A 56 -1.90 19.19 0.80
CA ARG A 56 -1.93 20.56 0.28
C ARG A 56 -1.31 20.58 -1.10
N VAL A 57 -2.07 21.07 -2.07
CA VAL A 57 -1.54 21.44 -3.38
C VAL A 57 -0.85 22.80 -3.22
N THR A 58 0.43 22.89 -3.55
CA THR A 58 1.24 24.10 -3.31
C THR A 58 1.33 24.98 -4.55
N ARG A 59 1.60 24.40 -5.73
CA ARG A 59 1.59 25.14 -7.00
C ARG A 59 1.35 24.23 -8.20
N ARG A 60 0.94 24.84 -9.30
CA ARG A 60 0.93 24.21 -10.63
C ARG A 60 2.36 24.14 -11.18
N ARG A 61 2.69 23.04 -11.86
CA ARG A 61 3.96 22.83 -12.56
C ARG A 61 3.78 22.94 -14.07
N GLU A 62 4.89 23.16 -14.76
CA GLU A 62 4.93 23.24 -16.23
C GLU A 62 4.79 21.87 -16.90
N ASP A 63 5.17 20.80 -16.18
CA ASP A 63 5.12 19.40 -16.64
C ASP A 63 3.71 18.77 -16.62
N GLY A 64 2.67 19.57 -16.38
CA GLY A 64 1.29 19.08 -16.33
C GLY A 64 0.83 18.57 -14.96
N TYR A 65 1.70 18.57 -13.93
CA TYR A 65 1.38 18.14 -12.56
C TYR A 65 1.23 19.33 -11.60
N HIS A 66 1.01 19.02 -10.32
CA HIS A 66 1.11 19.99 -9.23
C HIS A 66 2.20 19.56 -8.27
N ASP A 67 2.88 20.54 -7.69
CA ASP A 67 3.58 20.30 -6.44
C ASP A 67 2.55 20.19 -5.32
N LEU A 68 2.80 19.26 -4.40
CA LEU A 68 2.00 19.00 -3.24
C LEU A 68 2.90 18.78 -2.02
N ALA A 69 2.28 18.89 -0.85
CA ALA A 69 2.80 18.43 0.42
C ALA A 69 1.74 17.52 1.05
N SER A 70 2.13 16.33 1.49
CA SER A 70 1.19 15.39 2.11
C SER A 70 1.82 14.63 3.25
N LEU A 71 1.03 14.33 4.27
CA LEU A 71 1.41 13.39 5.32
C LEU A 71 0.71 12.06 5.05
N PHE A 72 1.48 11.09 4.59
CA PHE A 72 1.04 9.72 4.36
C PHE A 72 1.04 8.93 5.66
N HIS A 73 0.08 8.02 5.77
CA HIS A 73 0.05 6.99 6.81
C HIS A 73 -0.46 5.67 6.23
N ALA A 74 0.28 4.59 6.47
CA ALA A 74 -0.08 3.25 6.05
C ALA A 74 -1.18 2.67 6.93
N ILE A 75 -2.09 1.91 6.31
CA ILE A 75 -3.19 1.25 7.00
C ILE A 75 -3.17 -0.25 6.76
N ASP A 76 -3.83 -0.99 7.65
CA ASP A 76 -3.98 -2.45 7.61
C ASP A 76 -5.06 -2.94 6.61
N LEU A 77 -5.74 -2.02 5.93
CA LEU A 77 -6.54 -2.32 4.75
C LEU A 77 -5.62 -2.50 3.54
N GLY A 78 -5.78 -3.60 2.81
CA GLY A 78 -4.97 -3.88 1.64
C GLY A 78 -5.50 -5.04 0.82
N ASP A 79 -4.81 -5.32 -0.27
CA ASP A 79 -5.08 -6.45 -1.15
C ASP A 79 -4.15 -7.62 -0.83
N GLU A 80 -4.47 -8.81 -1.32
CA GLU A 80 -3.58 -9.96 -1.25
C GLU A 80 -3.04 -10.26 -2.66
N MET A 81 -1.74 -10.48 -2.75
CA MET A 81 -1.07 -10.74 -4.02
C MET A 81 -0.22 -12.01 -3.94
N GLU A 82 -0.27 -12.83 -4.97
CA GLU A 82 0.60 -13.99 -5.15
C GLU A 82 1.36 -13.82 -6.46
N PHE A 83 2.68 -13.97 -6.41
CA PHE A 83 3.56 -13.88 -7.57
C PHE A 83 4.29 -15.21 -7.72
N THR A 84 4.26 -15.78 -8.91
CA THR A 84 5.04 -16.96 -9.28
C THR A 84 5.95 -16.63 -10.45
N ALA A 85 7.25 -16.85 -10.29
CA ALA A 85 8.21 -16.72 -11.38
C ALA A 85 7.92 -17.78 -12.45
N SER A 86 7.75 -17.34 -13.70
CA SER A 86 7.31 -18.15 -14.81
C SER A 86 8.40 -18.18 -15.89
N PRO A 87 9.35 -19.14 -15.83
CA PRO A 87 10.50 -19.17 -16.73
C PRO A 87 10.14 -19.57 -18.17
N TYR A 88 8.90 -20.02 -18.40
CA TYR A 88 8.44 -20.56 -19.68
C TYR A 88 7.45 -19.64 -20.42
N THR A 89 7.09 -18.50 -19.84
CA THR A 89 6.21 -17.51 -20.49
C THR A 89 7.01 -16.37 -21.11
N LEU A 90 6.41 -15.70 -22.10
CA LEU A 90 6.98 -14.53 -22.77
C LEU A 90 6.25 -13.22 -22.40
N GLN A 91 5.38 -13.28 -21.40
CA GLN A 91 4.61 -12.16 -20.89
C GLN A 91 4.21 -12.41 -19.43
N ASP A 92 3.98 -11.33 -18.69
CA ASP A 92 3.33 -11.40 -17.40
C ASP A 92 1.86 -11.76 -17.58
N ASN A 93 1.31 -12.50 -16.62
CA ASN A 93 -0.09 -12.88 -16.60
C ASN A 93 -0.70 -12.41 -15.29
N LEU A 94 -1.65 -11.48 -15.35
CA LEU A 94 -2.31 -10.92 -14.19
C LEU A 94 -3.79 -11.33 -14.13
N VAL A 95 -4.16 -12.07 -13.09
CA VAL A 95 -5.55 -12.38 -12.78
C VAL A 95 -5.98 -11.55 -11.58
N CYS A 96 -6.98 -10.68 -11.78
CA CYS A 96 -7.58 -9.86 -10.74
C CYS A 96 -8.96 -10.42 -10.35
N SER A 97 -9.26 -10.47 -9.05
CA SER A 97 -10.60 -10.89 -8.58
C SER A 97 -11.70 -9.88 -8.91
N ASP A 98 -11.35 -8.62 -9.14
CA ASP A 98 -12.26 -7.59 -9.64
C ASP A 98 -12.14 -7.46 -11.17
N PRO A 99 -13.17 -7.85 -11.95
CA PRO A 99 -13.13 -7.86 -13.41
C PRO A 99 -13.19 -6.44 -14.03
N THR A 100 -13.47 -5.40 -13.24
CA THR A 100 -13.51 -4.02 -13.72
C THR A 100 -12.12 -3.40 -13.83
N ILE A 101 -11.11 -4.02 -13.21
CA ILE A 101 -9.72 -3.59 -13.24
C ILE A 101 -9.02 -4.26 -14.44
N PRO A 102 -8.33 -3.49 -15.30
CA PRO A 102 -7.64 -4.07 -16.45
C PRO A 102 -6.53 -5.02 -15.98
N SER A 103 -6.35 -6.13 -16.68
CA SER A 103 -5.25 -7.09 -16.45
C SER A 103 -4.08 -6.95 -17.44
N ASP A 104 -4.13 -5.94 -18.30
CA ASP A 104 -3.13 -5.69 -19.34
C ASP A 104 -2.14 -4.57 -18.95
N GLU A 105 -1.38 -4.07 -19.92
CA GLU A 105 -0.39 -2.98 -19.80
C GLU A 105 -0.92 -1.68 -19.19
N ARG A 106 -2.25 -1.51 -19.09
CA ARG A 106 -2.85 -0.37 -18.37
C ARG A 106 -2.70 -0.50 -16.86
N ASN A 107 -2.56 -1.73 -16.33
CA ASN A 107 -2.44 -2.00 -14.90
C ASN A 107 -1.06 -1.60 -14.36
N LEU A 108 -1.03 -0.92 -13.21
CA LEU A 108 0.21 -0.49 -12.58
C LEU A 108 1.11 -1.67 -12.14
N VAL A 109 0.55 -2.83 -11.83
CA VAL A 109 1.29 -4.06 -11.54
C VAL A 109 2.13 -4.49 -12.74
N ILE A 110 1.52 -4.56 -13.92
CA ILE A 110 2.23 -4.92 -15.17
C ILE A 110 3.30 -3.88 -15.49
N LYS A 111 2.98 -2.59 -15.36
CA LYS A 111 3.97 -1.51 -15.54
C LYS A 111 5.15 -1.62 -14.59
N ALA A 112 4.92 -1.99 -13.34
CA ALA A 112 5.96 -2.21 -12.34
C ALA A 112 6.88 -3.37 -12.71
N LEU A 113 6.34 -4.52 -13.11
CA LEU A 113 7.14 -5.67 -13.54
C LEU A 113 7.95 -5.36 -14.81
N ASN A 114 7.34 -4.67 -15.78
CA ASN A 114 8.02 -4.18 -16.97
C ASN A 114 9.17 -3.22 -16.63
N LEU A 115 8.95 -2.26 -15.72
CA LEU A 115 10.00 -1.34 -15.29
C LEU A 115 11.13 -2.08 -14.56
N TYR A 116 10.80 -2.97 -13.63
CA TYR A 116 11.78 -3.76 -12.88
C TYR A 116 12.69 -4.55 -13.82
N ARG A 117 12.13 -5.27 -14.80
CA ARG A 117 12.91 -6.00 -15.81
C ARG A 117 13.87 -5.09 -16.56
N ARG A 118 13.40 -3.91 -17.01
CA ARG A 118 14.26 -2.94 -17.73
C ARG A 118 15.40 -2.41 -16.86
N LYS A 119 15.14 -2.14 -15.58
CA LYS A 119 16.13 -1.57 -14.66
C LYS A 119 17.18 -2.59 -14.20
N THR A 120 16.78 -3.87 -14.10
CA THR A 120 17.64 -4.95 -13.59
C THR A 120 18.21 -5.86 -14.68
N PHE A 121 17.88 -5.61 -15.94
CA PHE A 121 18.19 -6.47 -17.09
C PHE A 121 17.71 -7.93 -16.95
N GLN A 122 16.72 -8.16 -16.08
CA GLN A 122 16.13 -9.47 -15.88
C GLN A 122 15.11 -9.77 -16.99
N THR A 123 15.02 -11.04 -17.39
CA THR A 123 14.07 -11.50 -18.44
C THR A 123 12.94 -12.36 -17.88
N MET A 124 12.85 -12.51 -16.56
CA MET A 124 11.84 -13.33 -15.91
C MET A 124 10.45 -12.68 -15.94
N TYR A 125 9.45 -13.45 -16.33
CA TYR A 125 8.04 -13.06 -16.27
C TYR A 125 7.34 -13.68 -15.06
N PHE A 126 6.18 -13.14 -14.71
CA PHE A 126 5.44 -13.54 -13.51
C PHE A 126 3.98 -13.85 -13.79
N ASP A 127 3.50 -14.94 -13.19
CA ASP A 127 2.08 -15.20 -12.97
C ASP A 127 1.65 -14.51 -11.67
N VAL A 128 0.72 -13.57 -11.77
CA VAL A 128 0.26 -12.73 -10.67
C VAL A 128 -1.22 -12.96 -10.41
N LYS A 129 -1.57 -13.27 -9.17
CA LYS A 129 -2.95 -13.26 -8.69
C LYS A 129 -3.13 -12.08 -7.75
N LEU A 130 -4.08 -11.21 -8.07
CA LEU A 130 -4.47 -10.05 -7.27
C LEU A 130 -5.88 -10.27 -6.72
N ASN A 131 -5.99 -10.51 -5.42
CA ASN A 131 -7.26 -10.51 -4.71
C ASN A 131 -7.56 -9.09 -4.20
N LYS A 132 -8.38 -8.37 -4.97
CA LYS A 132 -8.72 -6.97 -4.72
C LYS A 132 -9.77 -6.84 -3.62
N LYS A 133 -9.41 -6.18 -2.52
CA LYS A 133 -10.29 -5.81 -1.40
C LYS A 133 -10.44 -4.29 -1.27
N VAL A 134 -9.40 -3.54 -1.63
CA VAL A 134 -9.41 -2.08 -1.56
C VAL A 134 -10.23 -1.54 -2.74
N PRO A 135 -11.29 -0.75 -2.53
CA PRO A 135 -12.09 -0.25 -3.64
C PRO A 135 -11.27 0.63 -4.59
N HIS A 136 -11.32 0.34 -5.89
CA HIS A 136 -10.66 1.16 -6.90
C HIS A 136 -11.23 2.60 -6.88
N GLY A 137 -10.35 3.60 -7.00
CA GLY A 137 -10.76 5.02 -7.00
C GLY A 137 -11.12 5.61 -5.63
N ALA A 138 -10.96 4.88 -4.53
CA ALA A 138 -11.31 5.36 -3.19
C ALA A 138 -10.37 6.44 -2.60
N GLY A 139 -9.28 6.78 -3.30
CA GLY A 139 -8.23 7.68 -2.78
C GLY A 139 -7.29 7.04 -1.75
N LEU A 140 -7.37 5.70 -1.59
CA LEU A 140 -6.60 4.92 -0.62
C LEU A 140 -5.27 4.37 -1.17
N GLY A 141 -4.92 4.72 -2.41
CA GLY A 141 -3.66 4.27 -3.02
C GLY A 141 -3.56 2.77 -3.29
N GLY A 142 -4.67 2.02 -3.32
CA GLY A 142 -4.62 0.56 -3.49
C GLY A 142 -3.85 0.09 -4.74
N GLY A 143 -4.10 0.72 -5.90
CA GLY A 143 -3.36 0.38 -7.13
C GLY A 143 -1.86 0.73 -7.05
N SER A 144 -1.52 1.83 -6.37
CA SER A 144 -0.13 2.21 -6.12
C SER A 144 0.57 1.22 -5.19
N GLY A 145 -0.13 0.77 -4.14
CA GLY A 145 0.35 -0.28 -3.25
C GLY A 145 0.57 -1.60 -3.99
N ASN A 146 -0.32 -1.97 -4.91
CA ASN A 146 -0.16 -3.18 -5.73
C ASN A 146 1.11 -3.10 -6.60
N ALA A 147 1.38 -1.93 -7.19
CA ALA A 147 2.56 -1.70 -8.02
C ALA A 147 3.86 -1.77 -7.21
N ALA A 148 3.90 -1.14 -6.03
CA ALA A 148 5.05 -1.20 -5.14
C ALA A 148 5.30 -2.64 -4.66
N THR A 149 4.23 -3.37 -4.32
CA THR A 149 4.28 -4.79 -3.95
C THR A 149 4.81 -5.65 -5.09
N ALA A 150 4.48 -5.32 -6.35
CA ALA A 150 5.00 -6.02 -7.52
C ALA A 150 6.51 -5.80 -7.73
N LEU A 151 7.02 -4.57 -7.56
CA LEU A 151 8.46 -4.30 -7.58
C LEU A 151 9.19 -5.12 -6.50
N PHE A 152 8.67 -5.10 -5.28
CA PHE A 152 9.23 -5.86 -4.16
C PHE A 152 9.21 -7.37 -4.41
N ALA A 153 8.10 -7.91 -4.91
CA ALA A 153 7.96 -9.33 -5.21
C ALA A 153 8.95 -9.79 -6.28
N ALA A 154 9.07 -9.02 -7.37
CA ALA A 154 10.00 -9.30 -8.45
C ALA A 154 11.45 -9.24 -7.96
N ASN A 155 11.78 -8.21 -7.16
CA ASN A 155 13.10 -8.09 -6.55
C ASN A 155 13.42 -9.31 -5.68
N LYS A 156 12.51 -9.68 -4.77
CA LYS A 156 12.68 -10.83 -3.88
C LYS A 156 12.87 -12.15 -4.64
N LEU A 157 12.01 -12.42 -5.64
CA LEU A 157 12.07 -13.66 -6.44
C LEU A 157 13.32 -13.74 -7.31
N MET A 158 13.94 -12.62 -7.66
CA MET A 158 15.17 -12.56 -8.45
C MET A 158 16.44 -12.42 -7.62
N GLY A 159 16.37 -12.67 -6.31
CA GLY A 159 17.56 -12.66 -5.43
C GLY A 159 17.94 -11.26 -4.91
N SER A 160 17.02 -10.31 -4.95
CA SER A 160 17.16 -8.93 -4.43
C SER A 160 18.31 -8.12 -5.03
N PRO A 161 18.41 -7.99 -6.37
CA PRO A 161 19.45 -7.19 -7.02
C PRO A 161 19.33 -5.67 -6.78
N ALA A 162 18.16 -5.17 -6.39
CA ALA A 162 17.91 -3.75 -6.13
C ALA A 162 17.73 -3.45 -4.64
N SER A 163 18.22 -2.30 -4.20
CA SER A 163 17.96 -1.71 -2.89
C SER A 163 16.54 -1.13 -2.77
N ASP A 164 16.08 -0.89 -1.53
CA ASP A 164 14.79 -0.23 -1.29
C ASP A 164 14.79 1.21 -1.85
N GLU A 165 15.93 1.90 -1.77
CA GLU A 165 16.11 3.25 -2.32
C GLU A 165 15.98 3.26 -3.85
N GLU A 166 16.61 2.32 -4.56
CA GLU A 166 16.47 2.18 -6.02
C GLU A 166 15.03 1.86 -6.42
N MET A 167 14.38 0.93 -5.72
CA MET A 167 12.97 0.60 -5.99
C MET A 167 12.03 1.79 -5.73
N MET A 168 12.31 2.59 -4.70
CA MET A 168 11.56 3.82 -4.38
C MET A 168 11.71 4.87 -5.49
N GLU A 169 12.92 5.03 -6.05
CA GLU A 169 13.17 5.92 -7.18
C GLU A 169 12.40 5.46 -8.42
N TRP A 170 12.50 4.18 -8.79
CA TRP A 170 11.83 3.61 -9.96
C TRP A 170 10.30 3.69 -9.83
N ALA A 171 9.77 3.49 -8.63
CA ALA A 171 8.35 3.64 -8.34
C ALA A 171 7.80 5.02 -8.74
N GLY A 172 8.59 6.08 -8.55
CA GLY A 172 8.22 7.45 -8.89
C GLY A 172 8.08 7.71 -10.40
N GLU A 173 8.66 6.85 -11.24
CA GLU A 173 8.50 6.91 -12.70
C GLU A 173 7.12 6.44 -13.17
N ILE A 174 6.51 5.51 -12.42
CA ILE A 174 5.21 4.92 -12.75
C ILE A 174 4.06 5.73 -12.17
N GLY A 175 4.23 6.22 -10.94
CA GLY A 175 3.20 6.99 -10.25
C GLY A 175 3.70 7.58 -8.94
N SER A 176 3.36 8.83 -8.68
CA SER A 176 3.87 9.59 -7.53
C SER A 176 3.55 8.95 -6.17
N ASP A 177 2.37 8.33 -6.06
CA ASP A 177 1.92 7.66 -4.83
C ASP A 177 2.54 6.27 -4.62
N ILE A 178 3.43 5.78 -5.50
CA ILE A 178 4.01 4.43 -5.39
C ILE A 178 5.24 4.45 -4.47
N SER A 179 6.09 5.47 -4.57
CA SER A 179 7.34 5.58 -3.80
C SER A 179 7.12 5.51 -2.29
N VAL A 180 6.03 6.09 -1.79
CA VAL A 180 5.71 6.13 -0.36
C VAL A 180 5.47 4.74 0.26
N PHE A 181 5.15 3.71 -0.53
CA PHE A 181 4.99 2.35 -0.02
C PHE A 181 6.31 1.68 0.39
N PHE A 182 7.45 2.26 0.01
CA PHE A 182 8.77 1.88 0.51
C PHE A 182 9.17 2.60 1.82
N ALA A 183 8.32 3.51 2.33
CA ALA A 183 8.54 4.17 3.61
C ALA A 183 8.33 3.24 4.82
N LYS A 184 8.65 3.72 6.03
CA LYS A 184 8.57 2.99 7.31
C LYS A 184 7.23 3.17 8.06
N GLY A 185 6.13 3.35 7.33
CA GLY A 185 4.77 3.46 7.90
C GLY A 185 4.12 4.82 7.76
N ALA A 186 4.87 5.89 8.01
CA ALA A 186 4.41 7.26 7.80
C ALA A 186 5.51 8.08 7.12
N ALA A 187 5.11 8.98 6.24
CA ALA A 187 6.07 9.81 5.51
C ALA A 187 5.49 11.18 5.18
N TYR A 188 6.36 12.19 5.19
CA TYR A 188 6.08 13.47 4.58
C TYR A 188 6.50 13.41 3.11
N CYS A 189 5.55 13.65 2.22
CA CYS A 189 5.74 13.53 0.79
C CYS A 189 5.62 14.90 0.12
N THR A 190 6.60 15.23 -0.73
CA THR A 190 6.64 16.48 -1.52
C THR A 190 6.87 16.21 -3.01
N GLY A 191 7.05 17.28 -3.81
CA GLY A 191 7.04 17.19 -5.27
C GLY A 191 5.64 16.85 -5.75
N ARG A 192 5.49 15.85 -6.61
CA ARG A 192 4.20 15.25 -6.99
C ARG A 192 3.73 14.20 -5.96
N GLY A 193 4.52 13.93 -4.92
CA GLY A 193 4.33 12.87 -3.92
C GLY A 193 5.46 11.83 -3.90
N GLU A 194 6.36 11.87 -4.87
CA GLU A 194 7.48 10.93 -5.07
C GLU A 194 8.69 11.22 -4.18
N VAL A 195 8.83 12.45 -3.65
CA VAL A 195 9.90 12.78 -2.72
C VAL A 195 9.43 12.40 -1.32
N VAL A 196 9.99 11.32 -0.77
CA VAL A 196 9.54 10.68 0.47
C VAL A 196 10.55 10.92 1.58
N GLU A 197 10.08 11.48 2.69
CA GLU A 197 10.84 11.60 3.94
C GLU A 197 10.11 10.81 5.04
N ASP A 198 10.78 9.80 5.59
CA ASP A 198 10.23 9.04 6.73
C ASP A 198 9.98 9.95 7.93
N VAL A 199 8.80 9.82 8.55
CA VAL A 199 8.47 10.53 9.79
C VAL A 199 7.93 9.55 10.83
N ALA A 200 8.03 9.93 12.11
CA ALA A 200 7.36 9.16 13.15
C ALA A 200 5.85 9.18 12.90
N PRO A 201 5.15 8.02 12.94
CA PRO A 201 3.71 8.00 12.76
C PRO A 201 3.02 8.91 13.78
N PRO A 202 2.25 9.92 13.34
CA PRO A 202 1.55 10.83 14.27
C PRO A 202 0.45 10.10 15.05
N VAL A 203 0.00 8.96 14.54
CA VAL A 203 -0.87 7.99 15.21
C VAL A 203 -0.24 6.61 15.08
N PRO A 204 -0.31 5.74 16.12
CA PRO A 204 0.18 4.37 16.05
C PRO A 204 -0.40 3.62 14.84
N LEU A 205 0.42 2.79 14.18
CA LEU A 205 0.01 2.04 12.97
C LEU A 205 -1.10 1.00 13.24
N ASP A 206 -1.26 0.59 14.50
CA ASP A 206 -2.30 -0.33 14.97
C ASP A 206 -3.57 0.39 15.44
N THR A 207 -3.65 1.72 15.27
CA THR A 207 -4.85 2.49 15.61
C THR A 207 -5.99 2.10 14.67
N PRO A 208 -7.15 1.63 15.17
CA PRO A 208 -8.30 1.36 14.31
C PRO A 208 -8.82 2.62 13.64
N ILE A 209 -8.87 2.63 12.30
CA ILE A 209 -9.37 3.76 11.51
C ILE A 209 -10.73 3.40 10.90
N LEU A 210 -11.77 4.12 11.31
CA LEU A 210 -13.10 3.95 10.70
C LEU A 210 -13.20 4.78 9.40
N LEU A 211 -13.00 4.12 8.27
CA LEU A 211 -12.99 4.77 6.93
C LEU A 211 -14.30 5.50 6.58
N GLY A 212 -15.42 5.15 7.19
CA GLY A 212 -16.69 5.88 7.01
C GLY A 212 -16.69 7.29 7.61
N LEU A 213 -15.86 7.54 8.62
CA LEU A 213 -15.68 8.86 9.24
C LEU A 213 -14.42 9.58 8.73
N PHE A 214 -13.47 8.83 8.18
CA PHE A 214 -12.25 9.38 7.60
C PHE A 214 -12.46 9.73 6.12
N ILE A 215 -12.61 11.01 5.82
CA ILE A 215 -12.58 11.49 4.43
C ILE A 215 -11.16 11.92 4.10
N SER A 216 -10.45 11.11 3.32
CA SER A 216 -9.13 11.49 2.80
C SER A 216 -9.24 12.85 2.09
N PRO A 217 -8.38 13.84 2.41
CA PRO A 217 -8.35 15.12 1.72
C PRO A 217 -8.18 14.96 0.20
N ALA A 218 -7.50 13.90 -0.24
CA ALA A 218 -7.39 13.56 -1.66
C ALA A 218 -8.76 13.33 -2.33
N ARG A 219 -9.76 12.86 -1.57
CA ARG A 219 -11.14 12.66 -2.04
C ARG A 219 -11.95 13.96 -2.06
N LEU A 220 -11.65 14.91 -1.16
CA LEU A 220 -12.25 16.25 -1.15
C LEU A 220 -11.72 17.12 -2.29
N ILE A 221 -10.49 16.84 -2.71
CA ILE A 221 -9.81 17.50 -3.81
C ILE A 221 -10.26 16.84 -5.13
N THR A 222 -11.54 17.01 -5.46
CA THR A 222 -12.12 16.51 -6.71
C THR A 222 -11.68 17.39 -7.89
N ARG A 223 -11.04 16.77 -8.87
CA ARG A 223 -10.67 17.39 -10.15
C ARG A 223 -11.82 17.19 -11.14
N LYS A 224 -12.28 18.24 -11.84
CA LYS A 224 -13.01 18.04 -13.11
C LYS A 224 -11.97 17.58 -14.14
N PRO A 225 -12.22 16.55 -14.98
CA PRO A 225 -11.30 16.18 -16.04
C PRO A 225 -10.81 17.42 -16.80
N ASN A 226 -9.50 17.56 -16.99
CA ASN A 226 -8.84 18.72 -17.62
C ASN A 226 -8.92 20.06 -16.87
N SER A 227 -9.37 20.09 -15.61
CA SER A 227 -9.28 21.29 -14.77
C SER A 227 -8.04 21.28 -13.88
N TRP A 228 -7.58 22.48 -13.52
CA TRP A 228 -6.57 22.71 -12.49
C TRP A 228 -7.22 22.82 -11.12
N TYR A 229 -6.49 22.47 -10.06
CA TYR A 229 -6.94 22.79 -8.71
C TYR A 229 -6.82 24.29 -8.51
N THR A 230 -7.96 24.96 -8.32
CA THR A 230 -8.00 26.35 -7.88
C THR A 230 -8.03 26.37 -6.36
N HIS A 231 -7.29 27.30 -5.74
CA HIS A 231 -7.37 27.56 -4.30
C HIS A 231 -8.84 27.68 -3.89
N SER A 232 -9.30 26.92 -2.90
CA SER A 232 -10.74 26.82 -2.56
C SER A 232 -11.34 28.12 -1.99
N GLY A 233 -10.59 29.22 -1.91
CA GLY A 233 -11.03 30.50 -1.35
C GLY A 233 -11.36 30.45 0.15
N LEU A 234 -11.38 29.27 0.77
CA LEU A 234 -11.82 29.03 2.16
C LEU A 234 -10.74 29.33 3.21
N TRP A 235 -9.54 29.69 2.80
CA TRP A 235 -8.44 30.05 3.69
C TRP A 235 -7.82 31.34 3.19
N THR A 236 -8.25 32.47 3.72
CA THR A 236 -7.51 33.71 3.58
C THR A 236 -6.20 33.56 4.34
N GLU A 237 -5.07 33.70 3.64
CA GLU A 237 -3.78 33.94 4.29
C GLU A 237 -3.96 35.15 5.20
N LYS A 238 -3.90 34.95 6.51
CA LYS A 238 -3.67 36.06 7.42
C LYS A 238 -2.23 36.52 7.15
N GLN A 239 -2.12 37.73 6.60
CA GLN A 239 -0.88 38.51 6.54
C GLN A 239 -0.24 38.64 7.92
#